data_AF-A0A931HKX1-F1
#
_entry.id   AF-A0A931HKX1-F1
#
_cell.length_a   1.000
_cell.length_b   1.000
_cell.length_c   1.000
_cell.angle_alpha   90.00
_cell.angle_beta   90.00
_cell.angle_gamma   90.00
#
_symmetry.space_group_name_H-M   'P 1'
#
loop_
_entity.id
_entity.type
_entity.pdbx_description
1 polymer ?
#
loop_
_entity_poly.entity_id
_entity_poly.type
_entity_poly.pdbx_seq_one_letter_code
_entity_poly.pdbx_strand_id
1 'polypeptide(L)'
;MTVQLDSPGIETAEQAASTEVELVSADVELAHLFDEIQELDAQILEVIKRRCELSQLIGVAAKATGHSREAQNHEMQVLDRFTELGKDGNTLALTLLRLGRTRLAS
;
A
#
# COMPACT_ATOMS: atom_id res chain seq x y z
N MET A 1 -50.54 -42.93 22.74
CA MET A 1 -49.19 -43.18 22.19
C MET A 1 -49.07 -42.38 20.90
N THR A 2 -48.72 -41.10 21.02
CA THR A 2 -48.46 -40.21 19.89
C THR A 2 -46.95 -40.12 19.73
N VAL A 3 -46.42 -40.68 18.65
CA VAL A 3 -45.00 -40.63 18.33
C VAL A 3 -44.75 -39.27 17.70
N GLN A 4 -44.02 -38.41 18.40
CA GLN A 4 -43.50 -37.14 17.89
C GLN A 4 -42.40 -37.46 16.86
N LEU A 5 -42.61 -37.07 15.62
CA LEU A 5 -41.61 -37.17 14.54
C LEU A 5 -40.83 -35.86 14.49
N ASP A 6 -39.83 -35.70 15.35
CA ASP A 6 -38.85 -34.63 15.18
C ASP A 6 -37.93 -35.02 14.01
N SER A 7 -38.04 -34.30 12.90
CA SER A 7 -37.26 -34.51 11.68
C SER A 7 -35.98 -33.66 11.74
N PRO A 8 -34.79 -34.26 11.93
CA PRO A 8 -33.53 -33.50 12.09
C PRO A 8 -32.91 -33.02 10.77
N GLY A 9 -33.55 -33.28 9.61
CA GLY A 9 -32.93 -33.08 8.29
C GLY A 9 -32.97 -31.66 7.72
N ILE A 10 -33.81 -30.77 8.25
CA ILE A 10 -34.01 -29.42 7.68
C ILE A 10 -33.01 -28.44 8.29
N GLU A 11 -32.78 -28.49 9.60
CA GLU A 11 -31.87 -27.58 10.31
C GLU A 11 -30.42 -27.69 9.80
N THR A 12 -29.93 -28.90 9.51
CA THR A 12 -28.55 -29.12 9.02
C THR A 12 -28.31 -28.57 7.61
N ALA A 13 -29.32 -28.60 6.73
CA ALA A 13 -29.20 -28.08 5.38
C ALA A 13 -29.28 -26.54 5.35
N GLU A 14 -30.11 -25.96 6.21
CA GLU A 14 -30.29 -24.51 6.34
C GLU A 14 -29.06 -23.84 6.99
N GLN A 15 -28.43 -24.51 7.97
CA GLN A 15 -27.14 -24.09 8.52
C GLN A 15 -25.97 -24.21 7.53
N ALA A 16 -25.94 -25.28 6.72
CA ALA A 16 -24.92 -25.44 5.70
C ALA A 16 -25.01 -24.35 4.62
N ALA A 17 -26.24 -24.07 4.14
CA ALA A 17 -26.49 -22.99 3.18
C ALA A 17 -26.16 -21.60 3.75
N SER A 18 -26.47 -21.35 5.03
CA SER A 18 -26.13 -20.08 5.69
C SER A 18 -24.62 -19.88 5.82
N THR A 19 -23.89 -20.96 6.14
CA THR A 19 -22.42 -20.94 6.23
C THR A 19 -21.78 -20.71 4.86
N GLU A 20 -22.32 -21.33 3.81
CA GLU A 20 -21.85 -21.14 2.43
C GLU A 20 -22.05 -19.70 1.95
N VAL A 21 -23.18 -19.07 2.28
CA VAL A 21 -23.46 -17.67 1.95
C VAL A 21 -22.52 -16.71 2.71
N GLU A 22 -22.23 -16.97 3.98
CA GLU A 22 -21.26 -16.16 4.75
C GLU A 22 -19.84 -16.26 4.20
N LEU A 23 -19.39 -17.46 3.82
CA LEU A 23 -18.08 -17.68 3.21
C LEU A 23 -17.95 -16.95 1.86
N VAL A 24 -18.97 -17.05 1.01
CA VAL A 24 -19.02 -16.31 -0.25
C VAL A 24 -19.00 -14.80 -0.02
N SER A 25 -19.68 -14.30 1.02
CA SER A 25 -19.64 -12.88 1.38
C SER A 25 -18.24 -12.43 1.82
N ALA A 26 -17.56 -13.23 2.64
CA ALA A 26 -16.19 -12.95 3.07
C ALA A 26 -15.19 -12.97 1.91
N ASP A 27 -15.34 -13.90 0.97
CA ASP A 27 -14.52 -13.95 -0.24
C ASP A 27 -14.70 -12.71 -1.12
N VAL A 28 -15.93 -12.20 -1.24
CA VAL A 28 -16.23 -10.95 -1.96
C VAL A 28 -15.62 -9.74 -1.27
N GLU A 29 -15.69 -9.66 0.07
CA GLU A 29 -15.04 -8.58 0.83
C GLU A 29 -13.52 -8.61 0.69
N LEU A 30 -12.89 -9.78 0.75
CA LEU A 30 -11.45 -9.94 0.54
C LEU A 30 -11.03 -9.51 -0.87
N ALA A 31 -11.80 -9.89 -1.90
CA ALA A 31 -11.53 -9.48 -3.27
C ALA A 31 -11.54 -7.95 -3.40
N HIS A 32 -12.54 -7.28 -2.82
CA HIS A 32 -12.63 -5.82 -2.83
C HIS A 32 -11.42 -5.16 -2.13
N LEU A 33 -10.99 -5.68 -0.99
CA LEU A 33 -9.81 -5.14 -0.28
C LEU A 33 -8.52 -5.30 -1.09
N PHE A 34 -8.36 -6.41 -1.82
CA PHE A 34 -7.21 -6.59 -2.71
C PHE A 34 -7.25 -5.64 -3.90
N ASP A 35 -8.42 -5.36 -4.46
CA ASP A 35 -8.56 -4.39 -5.55
C ASP A 35 -8.22 -2.97 -5.06
N GLU A 36 -8.69 -2.59 -3.88
CA GLU A 36 -8.36 -1.29 -3.27
C GLU A 36 -6.86 -1.15 -3.00
N ILE A 37 -6.19 -2.20 -2.51
CA ILE A 37 -4.72 -2.20 -2.35
C ILE A 37 -4.01 -2.04 -3.70
N GLN A 38 -4.46 -2.73 -4.75
CA GLN A 38 -3.85 -2.62 -6.07
C GLN A 38 -3.98 -1.20 -6.65
N GLU A 39 -5.13 -0.54 -6.44
CA GLU A 39 -5.33 0.85 -6.83
C GLU A 39 -4.40 1.80 -6.06
N LEU A 40 -4.27 1.61 -4.74
CA LEU A 40 -3.36 2.38 -3.91
C LEU A 40 -1.90 2.17 -4.32
N ASP A 41 -1.49 0.93 -4.62
CA ASP A 41 -0.14 0.61 -5.07
C ASP A 41 0.18 1.29 -6.40
N ALA A 42 -0.78 1.33 -7.34
CA ALA A 42 -0.61 2.06 -8.59
C ALA A 42 -0.39 3.57 -8.36
N GLN A 43 -1.16 4.17 -7.46
CA GLN A 43 -1.01 5.58 -7.08
C GLN A 43 0.34 5.84 -6.39
N ILE A 44 0.75 4.97 -5.47
CA ILE A 44 2.06 5.05 -4.80
C ILE A 44 3.18 4.99 -5.83
N LEU A 45 3.12 4.08 -6.80
CA LEU A 45 4.12 3.96 -7.86
C LEU A 45 4.20 5.22 -8.72
N GLU A 46 3.06 5.80 -9.11
CA GLU A 46 3.01 7.04 -9.88
C GLU A 46 3.65 8.20 -9.11
N VAL A 47 3.27 8.38 -7.84
CA VAL A 47 3.82 9.42 -6.96
C VAL A 47 5.33 9.24 -6.76
N ILE A 48 5.79 8.00 -6.55
CA ILE A 48 7.23 7.71 -6.38
C ILE A 48 8.00 8.03 -7.66
N LYS A 49 7.52 7.63 -8.84
CA LYS A 49 8.15 7.96 -10.12
C LYS A 49 8.29 9.47 -10.28
N ARG A 50 7.20 10.21 -10.05
CA ARG A 50 7.21 11.67 -10.15
C ARG A 50 8.16 12.32 -9.15
N ARG A 51 8.19 11.83 -7.90
CA ARG A 51 9.13 12.29 -6.87
C ARG A 51 10.58 12.09 -7.32
N CYS A 52 10.89 10.95 -7.95
CA CYS A 52 12.24 10.65 -8.43
C CYS A 52 12.66 11.61 -9.55
N GLU A 53 11.79 11.87 -10.53
CA GLU A 53 12.03 12.86 -11.59
C GLU A 53 12.35 14.24 -11.01
N LEU A 54 11.54 14.72 -10.06
CA LEU A 54 11.75 16.01 -9.40
C LEU A 54 13.07 16.04 -8.62
N SER A 55 13.40 14.96 -7.91
CA SER A 55 14.68 14.85 -7.20
C SER A 55 15.89 14.98 -8.12
N GLN A 56 15.82 14.39 -9.32
CA GLN A 56 16.87 14.49 -10.33
C GLN A 56 16.98 15.92 -10.88
N LEU A 57 15.85 16.54 -11.22
CA LEU A 57 15.80 17.92 -11.71
C LEU A 57 16.38 18.90 -10.68
N ILE A 58 16.02 18.74 -9.40
CA ILE A 58 16.58 19.52 -8.29
C ILE A 58 18.09 19.32 -8.22
N GLY A 59 18.58 18.08 -8.29
CA GLY A 59 20.02 17.79 -8.25
C GLY A 59 20.79 18.47 -9.39
N VAL A 60 20.27 18.43 -10.61
CA VAL A 60 20.87 19.11 -11.79
C VAL A 60 20.86 20.62 -11.60
N ALA A 61 19.72 21.20 -11.22
CA ALA A 61 19.57 22.64 -11.03
C ALA A 61 20.45 23.16 -9.89
N ALA A 62 20.48 22.46 -8.75
CA ALA A 62 21.29 22.83 -7.59
C ALA A 62 22.79 22.81 -7.93
N LYS A 63 23.25 21.79 -8.68
CA LYS A 63 24.64 21.73 -9.14
C LYS A 63 24.98 22.87 -10.09
N ALA A 64 24.08 23.19 -11.03
CA ALA A 64 24.29 24.26 -12.00
C ALA A 64 24.30 25.67 -11.35
N THR A 65 23.59 25.84 -10.23
CA THR A 65 23.40 27.13 -9.56
C THR A 65 24.22 27.31 -8.28
N GLY A 66 24.95 26.29 -7.82
CA GLY A 66 25.77 26.34 -6.61
C GLY A 66 25.02 26.05 -5.29
N HIS A 67 23.77 25.57 -5.34
CA HIS A 67 22.91 25.31 -4.18
C HIS A 67 22.97 23.86 -3.66
N SER A 68 24.03 23.11 -3.96
CA SER A 68 24.15 21.68 -3.63
C SER A 68 23.96 21.37 -2.13
N ARG A 69 24.44 22.25 -1.24
CA ARG A 69 24.30 22.07 0.21
C ARG A 69 22.86 22.22 0.68
N GLU A 70 22.12 23.16 0.09
CA GLU A 70 20.71 23.38 0.42
C GLU A 70 19.86 22.19 -0.05
N ALA A 71 20.10 21.71 -1.27
CA ALA A 71 19.46 20.49 -1.77
C ALA A 71 19.73 19.28 -0.85
N GLN A 72 20.98 19.11 -0.37
CA GLN A 72 21.34 18.06 0.58
C GLN A 72 20.59 18.22 1.92
N ASN A 73 20.42 19.44 2.43
CA ASN A 73 19.66 19.68 3.67
C ASN A 73 18.18 19.28 3.50
N HIS A 74 17.58 19.59 2.35
CA HIS A 74 16.21 19.16 2.04
C HIS A 74 16.08 17.64 1.92
N GLU A 75 17.10 16.95 1.40
CA GLU A 75 17.11 15.48 1.43
C GLU A 75 17.10 14.94 2.87
N MET A 76 17.84 15.59 3.79
CA MET A 76 17.87 15.17 5.19
C MET A 76 16.49 15.30 5.86
N GLN A 77 15.74 16.35 5.55
CA GLN A 77 14.36 16.55 6.03
C GLN A 77 13.37 15.48 5.54
N VAL A 78 13.72 14.67 4.54
CA VAL A 78 12.90 13.51 4.14
C VAL A 78 12.91 12.46 5.25
N LEU A 79 14.05 12.24 5.91
CA LEU A 79 14.14 11.25 6.99
C LEU A 79 13.18 11.61 8.13
N ASP A 80 13.17 12.88 8.54
CA ASP A 80 12.29 13.39 9.60
C ASP A 80 10.81 13.20 9.25
N ARG A 81 10.41 13.52 8.01
CA ARG A 81 9.01 13.37 7.56
C ARG A 81 8.52 11.93 7.63
N PHE A 82 9.38 10.95 7.32
CA PHE A 82 8.98 9.55 7.30
C PHE A 82 9.05 8.88 8.68
N THR A 83 9.48 9.59 9.73
CA THR A 83 9.43 9.05 11.10
C THR A 83 8.01 8.73 11.57
N GLU A 84 6.99 9.32 10.94
CA GLU A 84 5.57 8.98 11.15
C GLU A 84 5.26 7.49 10.92
N LEU A 85 6.05 6.80 10.09
CA LEU A 85 5.94 5.36 9.83
C LEU A 85 6.85 4.51 10.73
N GLY A 86 7.43 5.10 11.77
CA GLY A 86 8.30 4.41 12.72
C GLY A 86 9.61 3.91 12.09
N LYS A 87 10.03 2.70 12.46
CA LYS A 87 11.32 2.11 12.03
C LYS A 87 11.40 1.92 10.51
N ASP A 88 10.33 1.45 9.90
CA ASP A 88 10.29 1.15 8.47
C ASP A 88 10.21 2.42 7.63
N GLY A 89 9.69 3.52 8.20
CA GLY A 89 9.71 4.84 7.58
C GLY A 89 11.11 5.32 7.18
N ASN A 90 12.10 5.12 8.06
CA ASN A 90 13.48 5.48 7.75
C ASN A 90 14.02 4.67 6.56
N THR A 91 13.74 3.37 6.52
CA THR A 91 14.10 2.49 5.40
C THR A 91 13.45 2.93 4.09
N LEU A 92 12.17 3.32 4.14
CA LEU A 92 11.45 3.84 2.98
C LEU A 92 12.03 5.17 2.50
N ALA A 93 12.29 6.12 3.40
CA ALA A 93 12.89 7.41 3.07
C ALA A 93 14.25 7.26 2.40
N LEU A 94 15.13 6.42 2.96
CA LEU A 94 16.44 6.13 2.37
C LEU A 94 16.33 5.49 0.99
N THR A 95 15.34 4.62 0.80
CA THR A 95 15.05 4.00 -0.50
C THR A 95 14.61 5.04 -1.53
N LEU A 96 13.70 5.95 -1.17
CA LEU A 96 13.24 7.03 -2.04
C LEU A 96 14.35 8.03 -2.41
N LEU A 97 15.23 8.35 -1.46
CA LEU A 97 16.42 9.18 -1.72
C LEU A 97 17.38 8.49 -2.68
N ARG A 98 17.61 7.18 -2.53
CA ARG A 98 18.44 6.40 -3.47
C ARG A 98 17.83 6.38 -4.88
N LEU A 99 16.54 6.09 -4.98
CA LEU A 99 15.82 6.04 -6.27
C LEU A 99 15.90 7.39 -7.01
N GLY A 100 15.75 8.51 -6.30
CA GLY A 100 15.86 9.85 -6.88
C GLY A 100 17.25 10.26 -7.37
N ARG A 101 18.31 9.55 -6.95
CA ARG A 101 19.70 9.81 -7.41
C ARG A 101 20.10 8.91 -8.58
N THR A 102 19.47 7.74 -8.70
CA THR A 102 19.64 6.83 -9.84
C THR A 102 18.70 7.24 -10.97
N ARG A 103 19.13 7.14 -12.23
CA ARG A 103 18.17 7.16 -13.33
C ARG A 103 17.29 5.92 -13.21
N LEU A 104 15.98 6.10 -13.08
CA LEU A 104 15.03 5.02 -13.33
C LEU A 104 15.27 4.61 -14.78
N ALA A 105 15.70 3.36 -15.01
CA ALA A 105 15.82 2.85 -16.36
C ALA A 105 14.43 2.94 -17.01
N SER A 106 14.36 3.59 -18.17
CA SER A 106 13.15 3.75 -18.98
C SER A 106 12.60 2.41 -19.44
#